data_AF-A0A6J4NHN1-F1
#
_entry.id   AF-A0A6J4NHN1-F1
#
_cell.length_a   1.000
_cell.length_b   1.000
_cell.length_c   1.000
_cell.angle_alpha   90.00
_cell.angle_beta   90.00
_cell.angle_gamma   90.00
#
_symmetry.space_group_name_H-M   'P 1'
#
loop_
_entity.id
_entity.type
_entity.pdbx_description
1 polymer ?
#
loop_
_entity_poly.entity_id
_entity_poly.type
_entity_poly.pdbx_seq_one_letter_code
_entity_poly.pdbx_strand_id
1 'polypeptide(L)'
;MAKDNASLKRKVIEAGSWKVARRVAKSIPYVGTAVSIGLVGYDIKKKGVVKGVLNSGLDAIPFVGLGKNVIEFFTGDLLPDKTVNGGKNEK
;
A
#
# COMPACT_ATOMS: atom_id res chain seq x y z
N MET A 1 -14.25 42.09 -4.89
CA MET A 1 -14.50 41.90 -3.44
C MET A 1 -15.03 40.50 -3.10
N ALA A 2 -16.13 39.99 -3.69
CA ALA A 2 -16.64 38.64 -3.34
C ALA A 2 -15.77 37.45 -3.82
N LYS A 3 -15.07 37.61 -4.95
CA LYS A 3 -14.24 36.56 -5.59
C LYS A 3 -12.95 36.26 -4.81
N ASP A 4 -12.40 37.27 -4.15
CA ASP A 4 -11.16 37.18 -3.36
C ASP A 4 -11.37 36.38 -2.06
N ASN A 5 -12.52 36.58 -1.42
CA ASN A 5 -12.92 35.83 -0.22
C ASN A 5 -13.12 34.34 -0.49
N ALA A 6 -13.65 33.99 -1.67
CA ALA A 6 -13.82 32.59 -2.08
C ALA A 6 -12.46 31.90 -2.31
N SER A 7 -11.49 32.61 -2.89
CA SER A 7 -10.11 32.12 -3.08
C SER A 7 -9.38 31.91 -1.75
N LEU A 8 -9.52 32.86 -0.81
CA LEU A 8 -8.93 32.74 0.53
C LEU A 8 -9.53 31.58 1.32
N LYS A 9 -10.86 31.40 1.30
CA LYS A 9 -11.52 30.25 1.93
C LYS A 9 -11.03 28.93 1.35
N ARG A 10 -10.89 28.85 0.02
CA ARG A 10 -10.36 27.67 -0.66
C ARG A 10 -8.93 27.35 -0.21
N LYS A 11 -8.03 28.35 -0.14
CA LYS A 11 -6.66 28.15 0.34
C LYS A 11 -6.59 27.70 1.80
N VAL A 12 -7.45 28.23 2.66
CA VAL A 12 -7.51 27.82 4.08
C VAL A 12 -8.03 26.39 4.21
N ILE A 13 -9.07 26.03 3.44
CA ILE A 13 -9.60 24.66 3.39
C ILE A 13 -8.52 23.72 2.85
N GLU A 14 -7.81 24.09 1.79
CA GLU A 14 -6.75 23.28 1.18
C GLU A 14 -5.58 23.06 2.15
N ALA A 15 -5.11 24.12 2.82
CA ALA A 15 -4.06 24.02 3.84
C ALA A 15 -4.50 23.20 5.07
N GLY A 16 -5.75 23.38 5.52
CA GLY A 16 -6.32 22.58 6.60
C GLY A 16 -6.44 21.10 6.23
N SER A 17 -6.91 20.83 5.02
CA SER A 17 -7.06 19.48 4.46
C SER A 17 -5.70 18.80 4.31
N TRP A 18 -4.68 19.50 3.84
CA TRP A 18 -3.32 18.96 3.71
C TRP A 18 -2.73 18.54 5.07
N LYS A 19 -2.98 19.31 6.12
CA LYS A 19 -2.52 19.00 7.47
C LYS A 19 -3.20 17.74 8.04
N VAL A 20 -4.50 17.58 7.79
CA VAL A 20 -5.28 16.40 8.18
C VAL A 20 -4.82 15.18 7.37
N ALA A 21 -4.74 15.31 6.04
CA ALA A 21 -4.28 14.25 5.16
C ALA A 21 -2.90 13.74 5.57
N ARG A 22 -1.95 14.63 5.89
CA ARG A 22 -0.61 14.24 6.36
C ARG A 22 -0.64 13.50 7.69
N ARG A 23 -1.57 13.84 8.58
CA ARG A 23 -1.75 13.12 9.85
C ARG A 23 -2.37 11.74 9.65
N VAL A 24 -3.36 11.63 8.77
CA VAL A 24 -3.96 10.34 8.38
C VAL A 24 -2.92 9.45 7.69
N ALA A 25 -2.14 10.00 6.75
CA ALA A 25 -1.10 9.25 6.06
C ALA A 25 -0.07 8.67 7.04
N LYS A 26 0.35 9.44 8.05
CA LYS A 26 1.25 8.96 9.12
C LYS A 26 0.62 7.88 10.01
N SER A 27 -0.70 7.75 10.03
CA SER A 27 -1.41 6.71 10.79
C SER A 27 -1.49 5.37 10.04
N ILE A 28 -1.31 5.39 8.71
CA ILE A 28 -1.42 4.20 7.85
C ILE A 28 -0.51 3.05 8.32
N PRO A 29 0.77 3.24 8.68
CA PRO A 29 1.61 2.14 9.13
C PRO A 29 1.05 1.46 10.38
N TYR A 30 0.60 2.23 11.37
CA TYR A 30 0.07 1.71 12.62
C TYR A 30 -1.28 0.99 12.43
N VAL A 31 -2.19 1.58 11.65
CA VAL A 31 -3.49 0.98 11.35
C VAL A 31 -3.30 -0.29 10.53
N GLY A 32 -2.44 -0.27 9.52
CA GLY A 32 -2.08 -1.44 8.72
C GLY A 32 -1.53 -2.57 9.58
N THR A 33 -0.58 -2.28 10.47
CA THR A 33 -0.04 -3.27 11.41
C THR A 33 -1.13 -3.85 12.32
N ALA A 34 -1.98 -3.02 12.90
CA ALA A 34 -3.06 -3.49 13.77
C ALA A 34 -4.04 -4.41 13.04
N VAL A 35 -4.43 -4.05 11.80
CA VAL A 35 -5.29 -4.88 10.95
C VAL A 35 -4.63 -6.21 10.61
N SER A 36 -3.35 -6.19 10.20
CA SER A 36 -2.60 -7.42 9.88
C SER A 36 -2.50 -8.36 11.07
N ILE A 37 -2.16 -7.85 12.26
CA ILE A 37 -2.11 -8.66 13.49
C ILE A 37 -3.50 -9.23 13.81
N GLY A 38 -4.56 -8.42 13.71
CA GLY A 38 -5.92 -8.86 13.94
C GLY A 38 -6.36 -9.96 12.97
N LEU A 39 -6.00 -9.84 11.69
CA LEU A 39 -6.31 -10.83 10.67
C LEU A 39 -5.58 -12.16 10.94
N VAL A 40 -4.28 -12.09 11.22
CA VAL A 40 -3.48 -13.28 11.60
C VAL A 40 -4.07 -13.95 12.85
N GLY A 41 -4.41 -13.17 13.88
CA GLY A 41 -5.05 -13.69 15.10
C GLY A 41 -6.42 -14.33 14.82
N TYR A 42 -7.22 -13.73 13.94
CA TYR A 42 -8.52 -14.27 13.54
C TYR A 42 -8.39 -15.60 12.78
N ASP A 43 -7.44 -15.69 11.85
CA ASP A 43 -7.15 -16.94 11.12
C ASP A 43 -6.63 -18.04 12.04
N ILE A 44 -5.76 -17.71 12.99
CA ILE A 44 -5.29 -18.65 14.02
C ILE A 44 -6.46 -19.18 14.85
N LYS A 45 -7.37 -18.30 15.30
CA LYS A 45 -8.55 -18.68 16.11
C LYS A 45 -9.53 -19.57 15.34
N LYS A 46 -9.67 -19.36 14.03
CA LYS A 46 -10.66 -20.06 13.19
C LYS A 46 -10.14 -21.35 12.56
N LYS A 47 -8.85 -21.45 12.25
CA LYS A 47 -8.24 -22.57 11.49
C LYS A 47 -7.16 -23.36 12.24
N GLY A 48 -6.61 -22.83 13.34
CA GLY A 48 -5.46 -23.40 14.04
C GLY A 48 -4.11 -23.08 13.38
N VAL A 49 -3.06 -22.87 14.19
CA VAL A 49 -1.76 -22.28 13.83
C VAL A 49 -1.11 -22.94 12.60
N VAL A 50 -1.17 -24.26 12.47
CA VAL A 50 -0.45 -25.02 11.43
C VAL A 50 -1.13 -24.95 10.06
N LYS A 51 -2.47 -25.05 10.00
CA LYS A 51 -3.23 -24.90 8.74
C LYS A 51 -3.37 -23.44 8.30
N GLY A 52 -3.35 -22.51 9.26
CA GLY A 52 -3.35 -21.06 8.98
C GLY A 52 -2.08 -20.61 8.26
N VAL A 53 -0.90 -20.96 8.79
CA VAL A 53 0.40 -20.55 8.19
C VAL A 53 0.63 -21.17 6.82
N LEU A 54 0.27 -22.43 6.60
CA LEU A 54 0.42 -23.09 5.29
C LEU A 54 -0.51 -22.51 4.22
N ASN A 55 -1.75 -22.16 4.57
CA ASN A 55 -2.69 -21.54 3.63
C ASN A 55 -2.32 -20.07 3.35
N SER A 56 -1.94 -19.32 4.39
CA SER A 56 -1.49 -17.93 4.25
C SER A 56 -0.13 -17.82 3.55
N GLY A 57 0.75 -18.82 3.67
CA GLY A 57 2.03 -18.87 2.97
C GLY A 57 1.88 -19.17 1.48
N LEU A 58 0.90 -19.98 1.09
CA LEU A 58 0.55 -20.20 -0.32
C LEU A 58 -0.14 -18.97 -0.94
N ASP A 59 -1.03 -18.31 -0.17
CA ASP A 59 -1.62 -17.01 -0.55
C ASP A 59 -0.62 -15.84 -0.48
N ALA A 60 0.53 -15.97 0.20
CA ALA A 60 1.55 -14.93 0.30
C ALA A 60 2.36 -14.74 -1.01
N ILE A 61 2.31 -15.70 -1.93
CA ILE A 61 3.04 -15.65 -3.20
C ILE A 61 2.65 -14.43 -4.07
N PRO A 62 1.36 -14.01 -4.18
CA PRO A 62 1.02 -12.73 -4.80
C PRO A 62 1.44 -11.47 -4.00
N PHE A 63 1.80 -11.58 -2.72
CA PHE A 63 2.16 -10.42 -1.88
C PHE A 63 3.56 -9.88 -2.17
N VAL A 64 4.48 -10.68 -2.73
CA VAL A 64 5.78 -10.15 -3.18
C VAL A 64 5.59 -9.23 -4.39
N GLY A 65 4.68 -9.56 -5.31
CA GLY A 65 4.29 -8.71 -6.44
C GLY A 65 3.54 -7.45 -5.98
N LEU A 66 2.61 -7.59 -5.03
CA LEU A 66 1.90 -6.47 -4.42
C LEU A 66 2.84 -5.53 -3.64
N GLY A 67 3.76 -6.11 -2.86
CA GLY A 67 4.78 -5.38 -2.11
C GLY A 67 5.71 -4.60 -3.04
N LYS A 68 6.09 -5.20 -4.17
CA LYS A 68 6.88 -4.54 -5.21
C LYS A 68 6.14 -3.34 -5.82
N ASN A 69 4.87 -3.50 -6.21
CA ASN A 69 4.04 -2.38 -6.70
C ASN A 69 3.90 -1.26 -5.67
N VAL A 70 3.74 -1.59 -4.39
CA VAL A 70 3.64 -0.59 -3.30
C VAL A 70 4.98 0.14 -3.14
N ILE A 71 6.10 -0.58 -3.11
CA ILE A 71 7.43 0.02 -3.00
C ILE A 71 7.74 0.92 -4.21
N GLU A 72 7.39 0.49 -5.42
CA GLU A 72 7.53 1.27 -6.66
C GLU A 72 6.67 2.54 -6.63
N PHE A 73 5.42 2.45 -6.16
CA PHE A 73 4.51 3.59 -6.03
C PHE A 73 5.01 4.65 -5.05
N PHE A 74 5.62 4.24 -3.93
CA PHE A 74 6.08 5.18 -2.90
C PHE A 74 7.49 5.72 -3.14
N THR A 75 8.36 4.96 -3.79
CA THR A 75 9.78 5.33 -3.93
C THR A 75 10.10 5.95 -5.30
N GLY A 76 9.26 5.71 -6.32
CA GLY A 76 9.62 5.97 -7.72
C GLY A 76 10.63 4.94 -8.22
N ASP A 77 10.39 4.45 -9.45
CA ASP A 77 11.08 3.34 -10.15
C ASP A 77 12.44 2.90 -9.57
N LEU A 78 12.42 1.81 -8.78
CA LEU A 78 13.61 1.23 -8.14
C LEU A 78 14.05 -0.10 -8.78
N LEU A 79 13.32 -0.61 -9.77
CA LEU A 79 13.61 -1.90 -10.39
C LEU A 79 13.67 -1.70 -11.90
N PRO A 80 14.87 -1.41 -12.45
CA PRO A 80 15.02 -1.27 -13.90
C PRO A 80 14.53 -2.54 -14.58
N ASP A 81 13.68 -2.35 -15.59
CA ASP A 81 13.15 -3.40 -16.41
C ASP A 81 14.32 -4.19 -16.99
N LYS A 82 14.50 -5.44 -16.55
CA LYS A 82 15.41 -6.32 -17.26
C LYS A 82 14.71 -6.63 -18.56
N THR A 83 15.23 -6.05 -19.64
CA THR A 83 14.98 -6.55 -20.98
C THR A 83 15.25 -8.05 -20.95
N VAL A 84 14.17 -8.83 -20.91
CA VAL A 84 14.23 -10.23 -21.25
C VAL A 84 14.44 -10.24 -22.76
N ASN A 85 15.66 -9.94 -23.18
CA ASN A 85 16.19 -10.37 -24.46
C ASN A 85 16.36 -11.88 -24.35
N GLY A 86 15.22 -12.57 -24.35
CA GLY A 86 15.11 -13.99 -24.64
C GLY A 86 15.44 -14.17 -26.11
N GLY A 87 16.72 -14.10 -26.45
CA GLY A 87 17.18 -14.72 -27.67
C GLY A 87 16.92 -16.22 -27.54
N LYS A 88 16.08 -16.77 -28.43
CA LYS A 88 16.49 -17.76 -29.44
C LYS A 88 15.31 -18.50 -30.07
N ASN A 89 15.37 -18.55 -31.40
CA ASN A 89 14.85 -19.55 -32.32
C ASN A 89 13.42 -19.34 -32.87
N GLU A 90 13.36 -18.53 -33.92
CA GLU A 90 12.44 -18.74 -35.04
C GLU A 90 12.84 -20.05 -35.74
N LYS A 91 11.88 -20.96 -35.94
CA LYS A 91 11.97 -22.12 -36.84
C LYS A 91 11.04 -21.86 -38.01
#